data_AF-F9X3I7-F1
#
_entry.id   AF-F9X3I7-F1
#
_cell.length_a   1.000
_cell.length_b   1.000
_cell.length_c   1.000
_cell.angle_alpha   90.00
_cell.angle_beta   90.00
_cell.angle_gamma   90.00
#
_symmetry.space_group_name_H-M   'P 1'
#
loop_
_entity.id
_entity.type
_entity.pdbx_description
1 polymer ?
#
loop_
_entity_poly.entity_id
_entity_poly.type
_entity_poly.pdbx_seq_one_letter_code
_entity_poly.pdbx_strand_id
1 'polypeptide(L)' 'VSALQRENRLMATAWYDLSKRLQSNGVSLGRRKPDPKSWIGKQRALVGPG' A
#
# COMPACT_ATOMS: atom_id res chain seq x y z
N VAL A 1 22.44 13.02 27.34
CA VAL A 1 22.93 11.81 26.61
C VAL A 1 21.85 10.74 26.46
N SER A 2 21.12 10.39 27.52
CA SER A 2 20.04 9.38 27.48
C SER A 2 18.91 9.68 26.47
N ALA A 3 18.46 10.94 26.40
CA ALA A 3 17.42 11.35 25.45
C ALA A 3 17.87 11.20 23.99
N LEU A 4 19.07 11.66 23.66
CA LEU A 4 19.65 11.54 22.32
C LEU A 4 19.81 10.09 21.89
N GLN A 5 20.24 9.20 22.79
CA GLN A 5 20.36 7.77 22.49
C GLN A 5 19.00 7.12 22.23
N ARG A 6 17.96 7.54 22.95
CA ARG A 6 16.59 7.07 22.73
C ARG A 6 16.06 7.52 21.37
N GLU A 7 16.22 8.80 21.04
CA GLU A 7 15.79 9.35 19.75
C GLU A 7 16.52 8.69 18.58
N ASN A 8 17.83 8.47 18.71
CA ASN A 8 18.62 7.81 17.67
C ASN A 8 18.15 6.36 17.44
N ARG A 9 17.80 5.63 18.51
CA ARG A 9 17.18 4.29 18.39
C ARG A 9 15.82 4.35 17.69
N LEU A 10 14.97 5.33 18.02
CA LEU A 10 13.68 5.52 17.36
C LEU A 10 13.84 5.80 15.87
N MET A 11 14.76 6.70 15.51
CA MET A 11 15.05 7.02 14.11
C MET A 11 15.59 5.82 13.34
N ALA A 12 16.49 5.03 13.94
CA ALA A 12 17.01 3.82 13.33
C ALA A 12 15.91 2.77 13.06
N THR A 13 14.98 2.58 14.00
CA THR A 13 13.85 1.66 13.81
C THR A 13 12.87 2.15 12.75
N ALA A 14 12.57 3.45 12.71
CA ALA A 14 11.70 4.04 11.70
C ALA A 14 12.32 3.93 10.30
N TRP A 15 13.62 4.18 10.17
CA TRP A 15 14.36 4.03 8.93
C TRP A 15 14.33 2.58 8.42
N TYR A 16 14.53 1.61 9.30
CA TYR A 16 14.47 0.19 8.94
C TYR A 16 13.08 -0.22 8.43
N ASP A 17 12.00 0.18 9.13
CA ASP A 17 10.63 -0.14 8.71
C ASP A 17 10.28 0.49 7.35
N LEU A 18 10.58 1.78 7.15
CA LEU A 18 10.31 2.48 5.89
C LEU A 18 11.13 1.90 4.73
N SER A 19 12.41 1.60 4.95
CA SER A 19 13.27 1.01 3.91
C SER A 19 12.81 -0.39 3.53
N LYS A 20 12.40 -1.19 4.51
CA LYS A 20 11.84 -2.52 4.29
C LYS A 20 10.53 -2.47 3.52
N ARG A 21 9.64 -1.51 3.81
CA ARG A 21 8.40 -1.28 3.05
C ARG A 21 8.63 -0.78 1.64
N LEU A 22 9.70 0.00 1.41
CA LEU A 22 10.04 0.51 0.09
C LEU A 22 10.69 -0.58 -0.80
N GLN A 23 11.54 -1.43 -0.21
CA GLN A 23 12.16 -2.55 -0.93
C GLN A 23 11.24 -3.77 -1.08
N SER A 24 10.36 -3.99 -0.09
CA SER A 24 9.26 -4.92 -0.23
C SER A 24 8.31 -4.31 -1.26
N ASN A 25 8.35 -4.81 -2.49
CA ASN A 25 7.52 -4.40 -3.63
C ASN A 25 6.00 -4.60 -3.42
N GLY A 26 5.52 -4.60 -2.18
CA GLY A 26 4.10 -4.64 -1.82
C GLY A 26 3.42 -3.30 -1.94
N VAL A 27 3.61 -2.60 -3.06
CA VAL A 27 2.64 -1.56 -3.45
C VAL A 27 1.46 -2.31 -4.06
N SER A 28 0.52 -2.72 -3.22
CA SER A 28 -0.85 -2.96 -3.68
C SER A 28 -1.42 -1.59 -4.07
N LEU A 29 -1.06 -1.09 -5.25
CA LEU A 29 -1.84 -0.07 -5.92
C LEU A 29 -3.22 -0.69 -6.04
N GLY A 30 -4.18 -0.19 -5.26
CA GLY A 30 -5.59 -0.48 -5.47
C GLY A 30 -5.86 -0.06 -6.90
N ARG A 31 -5.74 -0.99 -7.85
CA ARG A 31 -6.03 -0.74 -9.26
C ARG A 31 -7.49 -0.39 -9.25
N ARG A 32 -7.79 0.90 -9.36
CA ARG A 32 -9.14 1.40 -9.57
C ARG A 32 -9.68 0.53 -10.70
N LYS A 33 -10.69 -0.31 -10.42
CA LYS A 33 -11.20 -1.22 -11.45
C LYS A 33 -11.62 -0.32 -12.60
N PRO A 34 -11.00 -0.43 -13.79
CA PRO A 34 -11.40 0.40 -14.90
C PRO A 34 -12.87 0.09 -15.19
N ASP A 35 -13.66 1.13 -15.45
CA ASP A 35 -15.06 0.94 -15.79
C ASP A 35 -15.16 -0.08 -16.94
N PRO A 36 -16.08 -1.05 -16.85
CA PRO A 36 -16.18 -2.10 -17.84
C PRO A 36 -16.54 -1.51 -19.20
N LYS A 37 -15.59 -1.56 -20.13
CA LYS A 37 -15.77 -1.04 -21.49
C LYS A 37 -16.57 -2.00 -22.39
N SER A 38 -16.46 -3.30 -22.17
CA SER A 38 -17.17 -4.32 -22.96
C SER A 38 -18.60 -4.55 -22.44
N TRP A 39 -19.51 -4.96 -23.32
CA TRP A 39 -20.89 -5.27 -22.95
C TRP A 39 -20.98 -6.33 -21.85
N ILE A 40 -20.20 -7.42 -21.97
CA ILE A 40 -20.12 -8.47 -20.95
C ILE A 40 -19.56 -7.96 -19.61
N GLY A 41 -18.59 -7.03 -19.66
CA GLY A 41 -18.06 -6.40 -18.44
C GLY A 41 -19.13 -5.59 -17.73
N LYS A 42 -19.97 -4.86 -18.47
CA LYS A 42 -21.09 -4.09 -17.92
C LYS A 42 -22.14 -5.02 -17.28
N GLN A 43 -22.48 -6.13 -17.93
CA GLN A 43 -23.39 -7.14 -17.35
C GLN A 43 -22.85 -7.71 -16.04
N ARG A 44 -21.55 -8.03 -15.97
CA ARG A 44 -20.91 -8.55 -14.74
C ARG A 44 -20.89 -7.51 -13.61
N ALA A 45 -20.74 -6.24 -13.93
CA ALA A 45 -20.78 -5.16 -12.93
C ALA A 45 -22.19 -4.94 -12.34
N LEU A 46 -23.25 -5.19 -13.12
CA LEU A 46 -24.62 -5.08 -12.64
C LEU A 46 -25.05 -6.24 -11.72
N VAL A 47 -24.39 -7.39 -11.83
CA VAL A 47 -24.77 -8.63 -11.11
C VAL A 47 -23.83 -8.94 -9.94
N GLY A 48 -22.60 -8.41 -9.95
CA GLY A 48 -21.64 -8.59 -8.86
C GLY A 48 -22.02 -7.81 -7.59
N PRO A 49 -21.53 -8.24 -6.41
CA PRO A 49 -21.64 -7.40 -5.22
C PRO A 49 -20.78 -6.15 -5.46
N GLY A 50 -21.39 -4.97 -5.30
CA GLY A 50 -20.73 -3.67 -5.52
C GLY A 50 -19.39 -3.53 -4.81
#